data_AF-A0A1G2Z2T9-F1
#
_entry.id   AF-A0A1G2Z2T9-F1
#
_cell.length_a   1.000
_cell.length_b   1.000
_cell.length_c   1.000
_cell.angle_alpha   90.00
_cell.angle_beta   90.00
_cell.angle_gamma   90.00
#
_symmetry.space_group_name_H-M   'P 1'
#
loop_
_entity.id
_entity.type
_entity.pdbx_description
1 polymer ?
#
loop_
_entity_poly.entity_id
_entity_poly.type
_entity_poly.pdbx_seq_one_letter_code
_entity_poly.pdbx_strand_id
1 'polypeptide(L)' 'MKTLWQHTNGSMYAIEHDSFGRVTGAAGPLDPDDVKDPSEYRCGPGIVKWVKEAIQRQALRRVNLHALR' A
#
# COMPACT_ATOMS: atom_id res chain seq x y z
N MET A 1 1.81 6.39 9.53
CA MET A 1 0.96 5.18 9.60
C MET A 1 1.16 4.36 8.34
N LYS A 2 1.31 3.04 8.42
CA LYS A 2 1.39 2.17 7.24
C LYS A 2 0.10 1.36 7.08
N THR A 3 -0.34 1.19 5.85
CA THR A 3 -1.56 0.46 5.48
C THR A 3 -1.31 -0.37 4.23
N LEU A 4 -2.02 -1.48 4.07
CA LEU A 4 -1.95 -2.28 2.87
C LEU A 4 -3.04 -1.92 1.88
N TRP A 5 -2.66 -1.92 0.61
CA TRP A 5 -3.52 -1.62 -0.51
C TRP A 5 -3.32 -2.68 -1.59
N GLN A 6 -4.41 -3.06 -2.24
CA GLN A 6 -4.40 -3.99 -3.35
C GLN A 6 -4.67 -3.23 -4.64
N HIS A 7 -3.87 -3.51 -5.66
CA HIS A 7 -4.11 -3.01 -7.01
C HIS A 7 -5.12 -3.90 -7.74
N THR A 8 -5.80 -3.38 -8.76
CA THR A 8 -6.81 -4.14 -9.53
C THR A 8 -6.26 -5.37 -10.25
N ASN A 9 -4.93 -5.48 -10.40
CA ASN A 9 -4.25 -6.66 -10.93
C ASN A 9 -3.94 -7.73 -9.86
N GLY A 10 -4.37 -7.52 -8.61
CA GLY A 10 -4.13 -8.43 -7.49
C GLY A 10 -2.84 -8.16 -6.70
N SER A 11 -1.92 -7.34 -7.20
CA SER A 11 -0.65 -7.03 -6.51
C SER A 11 -0.88 -6.22 -5.23
N MET A 12 -0.08 -6.51 -4.20
CA MET A 12 -0.18 -5.85 -2.89
C MET A 12 0.89 -4.77 -2.71
N TYR A 13 0.55 -3.72 -1.97
CA TYR A 13 1.45 -2.58 -1.71
C TYR A 13 1.28 -2.10 -0.27
N ALA A 14 2.41 -1.89 0.42
CA ALA A 14 2.43 -1.17 1.69
C ALA A 14 2.57 0.32 1.40
N ILE A 15 1.67 1.12 1.96
CA ILE A 15 1.62 2.57 1.77
C ILE A 15 1.76 3.25 3.13
N GLU A 16 2.77 4.11 3.24
CA GLU A 16 3.03 4.96 4.39
C GLU A 16 2.40 6.34 4.19
N HIS A 17 1.66 6.76 5.20
CA HIS A 17 1.02 8.07 5.30
C HIS A 17 1.58 8.85 6.48
N ASP A 18 1.69 10.17 6.31
CA ASP A 18 1.89 11.10 7.43
C ASP A 18 0.62 11.25 8.28
N SER A 19 0.69 12.07 9.33
CA SER A 19 -0.44 12.39 10.21
C SER A 19 -1.58 13.15 9.52
N PHE A 20 -1.34 13.70 8.32
CA PHE A 20 -2.34 14.40 7.51
C PHE A 20 -2.92 13.51 6.41
N GLY A 21 -2.58 12.21 6.39
CA GLY A 21 -3.05 11.25 5.40
C GLY A 21 -2.36 11.39 4.03
N ARG A 22 -1.24 12.11 3.92
CA ARG A 22 -0.48 12.23 2.67
C ARG A 22 0.44 11.03 2.52
N VAL A 23 0.48 10.45 1.33
CA VAL A 23 1.43 9.38 1.01
C VAL A 23 2.86 9.92 1.02
N THR A 24 3.68 9.41 1.95
CA THR A 24 5.10 9.76 2.13
C THR A 24 6.05 8.66 1.68
N GLY A 25 5.59 7.41 1.64
CA GLY A 25 6.38 6.26 1.25
C GLY A 25 5.51 5.13 0.74
N ALA A 26 6.10 4.24 -0.06
CA ALA A 26 5.45 2.99 -0.45
C ALA A 26 6.49 1.88 -0.72
N ALA A 27 6.03 0.63 -0.62
CA ALA A 27 6.78 -0.57 -0.95
C ALA A 27 5.88 -1.57 -1.69
N GLY A 28 6.45 -2.23 -2.70
CA GLY A 28 5.78 -3.25 -3.50
C GLY A 28 6.29 -3.29 -4.95
N PRO A 29 5.74 -4.16 -5.79
CA PRO A 29 4.68 -5.12 -5.48
C PRO A 29 5.11 -6.16 -4.44
N LEU A 30 4.19 -6.50 -3.54
CA LEU A 30 4.34 -7.52 -2.51
C LEU A 30 3.61 -8.79 -2.94
N ASP A 31 4.08 -9.93 -2.45
CA ASP A 31 3.41 -11.22 -2.64
C ASP A 31 2.09 -11.24 -1.85
N PRO A 32 0.92 -11.43 -2.51
CA PRO A 32 -0.37 -11.54 -1.82
C PRO A 32 -0.48 -12.75 -0.88
N ASP A 33 0.31 -13.81 -1.10
CA ASP A 33 0.27 -15.03 -0.28
C ASP A 33 1.20 -14.95 0.95
N ASP A 34 2.11 -13.97 1.01
CA ASP A 34 3.04 -13.72 2.14
C ASP A 34 2.96 -12.25 2.62
N VAL A 35 1.74 -11.71 2.69
CA VAL A 35 1.52 -10.35 3.21
C VAL A 35 1.67 -10.33 4.72
N LYS A 36 2.62 -9.51 5.19
CA LYS A 36 2.96 -9.27 6.59
C LYS A 36 2.22 -8.05 7.14
N ASP A 37 2.42 -7.74 8.42
CA ASP A 37 1.85 -6.52 8.98
C ASP A 37 2.42 -5.28 8.24
N PRO A 38 1.59 -4.25 7.92
CA PRO A 38 2.06 -3.04 7.24
C PRO A 38 3.26 -2.37 7.92
N SER A 39 3.36 -2.47 9.25
CA SER A 39 4.44 -1.85 10.04
C SER A 39 5.82 -2.43 9.71
N GLU A 40 5.89 -3.71 9.28
CA GLU A 40 7.11 -4.45 8.99
C GLU A 40 7.79 -4.02 7.67
N TYR A 41 7.04 -3.39 6.76
CA TYR A 41 7.59 -2.99 5.46
C TYR A 41 8.35 -1.67 5.53
N ARG A 42 9.57 -1.65 4.97
CA ARG A 42 10.32 -0.40 4.75
C ARG A 42 9.75 0.32 3.53
N CYS A 43 8.95 1.34 3.76
CA CYS A 43 8.41 2.20 2.71
C CYS A 43 9.43 3.28 2.34
N GLY A 44 9.54 3.59 1.05
CA GLY A 44 10.45 4.62 0.54
C GLY A 44 9.80 5.49 -0.54
N PRO A 45 10.49 6.55 -0.99
CA PRO A 45 9.93 7.49 -1.95
C PRO A 45 9.85 6.93 -3.39
N GLY A 46 10.53 5.83 -3.68
CA GLY A 46 10.79 5.34 -5.05
C GLY A 46 9.55 5.14 -5.92
N ILE A 47 8.43 4.67 -5.34
CA ILE A 47 7.18 4.43 -6.06
C ILE A 47 6.02 5.33 -5.63
N VAL A 48 6.28 6.36 -4.80
CA VAL A 48 5.22 7.22 -4.24
C VAL A 48 4.43 7.95 -5.33
N LYS A 49 5.10 8.43 -6.38
CA LYS A 49 4.43 9.11 -7.50
C LYS A 49 3.44 8.16 -8.19
N TRP A 50 3.89 6.96 -8.53
CA TRP A 50 3.05 5.95 -9.17
C TRP A 50 1.86 5.55 -8.27
N VAL A 51 2.10 5.34 -6.97
CA VAL A 51 1.04 5.03 -6.01
C VAL A 51 -0.03 6.11 -5.99
N LYS A 52 0.36 7.39 -5.94
CA LYS A 52 -0.60 8.51 -5.96
C LYS A 52 -1.44 8.50 -7.24
N GLU A 53 -0.82 8.28 -8.39
CA GLU A 53 -1.52 8.19 -9.69
C GLU A 53 -2.47 6.99 -9.73
N ALA A 54 -2.05 5.83 -9.23
CA ALA A 54 -2.89 4.64 -9.17
C ALA A 54 -4.08 4.81 -8.21
N ILE A 55 -3.91 5.49 -7.07
CA ILE A 55 -5.01 5.86 -6.16
C ILE A 55 -5.99 6.80 -6.86
N GLN A 56 -5.49 7.85 -7.53
CA GLN A 56 -6.33 8.80 -8.28
C GLN A 56 -7.14 8.11 -9.38
N ARG A 57 -6.55 7.10 -10.03
CA ARG A 57 -7.22 6.26 -11.03
C ARG A 57 -8.11 5.17 -10.44
N GLN A 58 -8.27 5.13 -9.11
CA GLN A 58 -9.00 4.09 -8.37
C GLN A 58 -8.49 2.65 -8.63
N ALA A 59 -7.25 2.54 -9.10
CA ALA A 59 -6.60 1.27 -9.39
C ALA A 59 -5.96 0.64 -8.14
N LEU A 60 -5.74 1.42 -7.07
CA LEU A 60 -5.34 0.96 -5.74
C LEU A 60 -6.48 1.18 -4.74
N ARG A 61 -6.77 0.16 -3.91
CA ARG A 61 -7.75 0.24 -2.83
C ARG A 61 -7.17 -0.26 -1.51
N ARG A 62 -7.45 0.43 -0.41
CA ARG A 62 -7.05 0.01 0.93
C ARG A 62 -7.76 -1.30 1.28
N VAL A 63 -7.00 -2.27 1.81
CA VAL A 63 -7.54 -3.53 2.32
C VAL A 63 -7.44 -3.58 3.83
N ASN A 64 -8.37 -4.31 4.46
CA ASN A 64 -8.35 -4.55 5.89
C ASN A 64 -8.02 -6.03 6.14
N LEU A 65 -6.80 -6.33 6.57
CA LEU A 65 -6.35 -7.70 6.83
C LEU A 65 -7.20 -8.43 7.88
N HIS A 66 -7.86 -7.70 8.79
CA HIS A 66 -8.75 -8.28 9.79
C HIS A 66 -10.05 -8.87 9.22
N ALA A 67 -10.39 -8.61 7.95
CA ALA A 67 -11.56 -9.19 7.29
C ALA A 67 -11.25 -10.48 6.50
N LEU A 68 -9.99 -10.93 6.50
CA LEU A 68 -9.51 -12.09 5.71
C LEU A 68 -9.10 -13.30 6.57
N ARG A 69 -9.40 -13.29 7.88
CA ARG A 69 -9.19 -14.41 8.80
C ARG A 69 -10.50 -14.96 9.32
#